data_AF-A0A061JFK0-F1
#
_entry.id   AF-A0A061JFK0-F1
#
_cell.length_a   1.000
_cell.length_b   1.000
_cell.length_c   1.000
_cell.angle_alpha   90.00
_cell.angle_beta   90.00
_cell.angle_gamma   90.00
#
_symmetry.space_group_name_H-M   'P 1'
#
loop_
_entity.id
_entity.type
_entity.pdbx_description
1 polymer ?
#
loop_
_entity_poly.entity_id
_entity_poly.type
_entity_poly.pdbx_seq_one_letter_code
_entity_poly.pdbx_strand_id
1 'polypeptide(L)'
;MPFAIHIMDKDECWPSGPVPADSLWKQEENLARPRFISRLQAFIKVSKEHNMLPHLRQSAEQMLTKAYEKWDDARPLDLYSAFQS
;
A
#
# COMPACT_ATOMS: atom_id res chain seq x y z
N MET A 1 15.38 -9.36 -2.05
CA MET A 1 14.55 -8.40 -1.28
C MET A 1 13.91 -9.12 -0.09
N PRO A 2 14.63 -9.30 1.04
CA PRO A 2 14.11 -10.06 2.19
C PRO A 2 12.82 -9.45 2.76
N PHE A 3 12.77 -8.11 2.84
CA PHE A 3 11.64 -7.36 3.39
C PHE A 3 10.33 -7.50 2.61
N ALA A 4 10.40 -7.74 1.30
CA ALA A 4 9.20 -7.94 0.48
C ALA A 4 8.57 -9.33 0.68
N ILE A 5 9.34 -10.30 1.18
CA ILE A 5 8.83 -11.64 1.47
C ILE A 5 8.14 -11.65 2.83
N HIS A 6 8.66 -10.94 3.83
CA HIS A 6 8.09 -10.94 5.19
C HIS A 6 6.66 -10.40 5.26
N ILE A 7 6.32 -9.39 4.47
CA ILE A 7 4.95 -8.84 4.44
C ILE A 7 3.91 -9.86 3.96
N MET A 8 4.33 -10.89 3.21
CA MET A 8 3.45 -11.96 2.76
C MET A 8 2.93 -12.81 3.93
N ASP A 9 3.75 -12.96 4.97
CA ASP A 9 3.46 -13.80 6.13
C ASP A 9 2.91 -12.98 7.30
N LYS A 10 3.53 -11.83 7.60
CA LYS A 10 3.12 -10.94 8.70
C LYS A 10 3.22 -9.48 8.26
N ASP A 11 2.18 -8.69 8.53
CA ASP A 11 2.26 -7.26 8.25
C ASP A 11 3.25 -6.58 9.21
N GLU A 12 4.03 -5.65 8.67
CA GLU A 12 5.08 -4.97 9.40
C GLU A 12 5.13 -3.51 8.97
N CYS A 13 5.42 -2.64 9.93
CA CYS A 13 5.78 -1.27 9.60
C CYS A 13 7.21 -1.26 9.09
N TRP A 14 7.42 -0.70 7.89
CA TRP A 14 8.78 -0.45 7.42
C TRP A 14 9.42 0.69 8.23
N PRO A 15 10.75 0.65 8.43
CA PRO A 15 11.43 1.65 9.25
C PRO A 15 11.26 3.05 8.64
N SER A 16 10.82 4.00 9.47
CA SER A 16 10.68 5.42 9.12
C SER A 16 11.97 6.23 9.33
N GLY A 17 12.99 5.63 9.95
CA GLY A 17 14.15 6.36 10.45
C GLY A 17 13.89 6.97 11.84
N PRO A 18 14.72 7.91 12.30
CA PRO A 18 14.49 8.60 13.57
C PRO A 18 13.19 9.40 13.53
N VAL A 19 12.29 9.14 14.48
CA VAL A 19 11.02 9.86 14.63
C VAL A 19 11.18 10.89 15.76
N PRO A 20 10.98 12.20 15.51
CA PRO A 20 11.00 13.22 16.55
C PRO A 20 9.99 12.95 17.67
N ALA A 21 10.28 13.44 18.88
CA ALA A 21 9.43 13.21 20.06
C ALA A 21 8.02 13.82 19.94
N ASP A 22 7.88 14.89 19.15
CA ASP A 22 6.63 15.59 18.86
C ASP A 22 5.95 15.11 17.56
N SER A 23 6.44 14.02 16.97
CA SER A 23 5.88 13.51 15.73
C SER A 23 4.47 12.93 15.93
N LEU A 24 3.58 13.20 14.97
CA LEU A 24 2.29 12.53 14.86
C LEU A 24 2.39 11.14 14.22
N TRP A 25 3.60 10.66 13.93
CA TRP A 25 3.82 9.37 13.29
C TRP A 25 3.47 8.23 14.24
N LYS A 26 2.59 7.32 13.78
CA LYS A 26 2.19 6.12 14.50
C LYS A 26 2.47 4.87 13.69
N GLN A 27 3.10 3.89 14.32
CA GLN A 27 3.54 2.67 13.63
C GLN A 27 2.35 1.89 13.02
N GLU A 28 1.25 1.82 13.76
CA GLU A 28 0.00 1.15 13.38
C GLU A 28 -0.69 1.79 12.15
N GLU A 29 -0.46 3.07 11.90
CA GLU A 29 -0.97 3.79 10.71
C GLU A 29 0.00 3.69 9.50
N ASN A 30 1.16 3.06 9.71
CA ASN A 30 2.27 3.02 8.75
C ASN A 30 2.65 1.60 8.30
N LEU A 31 1.76 0.63 8.47
CA LEU A 31 1.93 -0.76 8.03
C LEU A 31 2.12 -0.88 6.50
N ALA A 32 2.83 -1.94 6.09
CA ALA A 32 3.25 -2.13 4.71
C ALA A 32 2.11 -2.61 3.80
N ARG A 33 1.27 -3.56 4.22
CA ARG A 33 0.21 -4.13 3.35
C ARG A 33 -0.80 -3.07 2.87
N PRO A 34 -1.36 -2.20 3.74
CA PRO A 34 -2.26 -1.13 3.29
C PRO A 34 -1.60 -0.21 2.25
N ARG A 35 -0.33 0.15 2.46
CA ARG A 35 0.44 1.01 1.55
C ARG A 35 0.72 0.36 0.22
N PHE A 36 1.03 -0.93 0.23
CA PHE A 36 1.22 -1.71 -1.00
C PHE A 36 -0.06 -1.72 -1.82
N ILE A 37 -1.20 -2.06 -1.20
CA ILE A 37 -2.52 -2.06 -1.83
C ILE A 37 -2.87 -0.68 -2.41
N SER A 38 -2.77 0.39 -1.61
CA SER A 38 -3.12 1.74 -2.05
C SER A 38 -2.25 2.21 -3.23
N ARG A 39 -0.94 1.91 -3.22
CA ARG A 39 -0.06 2.25 -4.35
C ARG A 39 -0.43 1.48 -5.62
N LEU A 40 -0.78 0.21 -5.48
CA LEU A 40 -1.20 -0.62 -6.59
C LEU A 40 -2.52 -0.14 -7.20
N GLN A 41 -3.50 0.21 -6.36
CA GLN A 41 -4.76 0.84 -6.78
C GLN A 41 -4.53 2.17 -7.48
N ALA A 42 -3.67 3.04 -6.93
CA ALA A 42 -3.33 4.32 -7.53
C ALA A 42 -2.69 4.14 -8.92
N PHE A 43 -1.73 3.21 -9.05
CA PHE A 43 -1.13 2.86 -10.33
C PHE A 43 -2.18 2.40 -11.34
N ILE A 44 -3.06 1.47 -10.96
CA ILE A 44 -4.13 0.96 -11.84
C ILE A 44 -5.06 2.11 -12.28
N LYS A 45 -5.46 2.99 -11.35
CA LYS A 45 -6.32 4.15 -11.64
C LYS A 45 -5.68 5.07 -12.67
N VAL A 46 -4.48 5.57 -12.40
CA VAL A 46 -3.76 6.50 -13.29
C VAL A 46 -3.46 5.84 -14.64
N SER A 47 -3.06 4.57 -14.64
CA SER A 47 -2.83 3.80 -15.87
C SER A 47 -4.10 3.68 -16.73
N LYS A 48 -5.29 3.51 -16.13
CA LYS A 48 -6.58 3.50 -16.85
C LYS A 48 -6.90 4.88 -17.41
N GLU A 49 -6.81 5.92 -16.59
CA GLU A 49 -7.14 7.30 -16.96
C GLU A 49 -6.30 7.81 -18.14
N HIS A 50 -5.02 7.43 -18.21
CA HIS A 50 -4.10 7.87 -19.26
C HIS A 50 -3.81 6.81 -20.33
N ASN A 51 -4.46 5.65 -20.28
CA ASN A 51 -4.23 4.50 -21.17
C ASN A 51 -2.74 4.11 -21.30
N MET A 52 -2.01 4.10 -20.19
CA MET A 52 -0.58 3.81 -20.15
C MET A 52 -0.30 2.40 -19.65
N LEU A 53 0.73 1.75 -20.20
CA LEU A 53 1.30 0.49 -19.69
C LEU A 53 0.25 -0.64 -19.52
N PRO A 54 -0.53 -1.00 -20.55
CA PRO A 54 -1.69 -1.89 -20.42
C PRO A 54 -1.36 -3.29 -19.88
N HIS A 55 -0.21 -3.86 -20.28
CA HIS A 55 0.21 -5.18 -19.79
C HIS A 55 0.66 -5.13 -18.33
N LEU A 56 1.38 -4.08 -17.93
CA LEU A 56 1.76 -3.89 -16.53
C LEU A 56 0.54 -3.64 -15.64
N ARG A 57 -0.45 -2.89 -16.15
CA ARG A 57 -1.75 -2.72 -15.49
C ARG A 57 -2.45 -4.06 -15.25
N GLN A 58 -2.51 -4.92 -16.26
CA GLN A 58 -3.13 -6.23 -16.12
C GLN A 58 -2.45 -7.07 -15.04
N SER A 59 -1.11 -7.06 -14.99
CA SER A 59 -0.36 -7.73 -13.92
C SER A 59 -0.62 -7.11 -12.55
N ALA A 60 -0.73 -5.78 -12.48
CA ALA A 60 -1.06 -5.07 -11.24
C ALA A 60 -2.48 -5.41 -10.74
N GLU A 61 -3.46 -5.51 -11.64
CA GLU A 61 -4.82 -5.92 -11.29
C GLU A 61 -4.86 -7.35 -10.75
N GLN A 62 -4.15 -8.28 -11.38
CA GLN A 62 -4.02 -9.66 -10.88
C GLN A 62 -3.35 -9.71 -9.52
N MET A 63 -2.27 -8.94 -9.34
CA MET A 63 -1.56 -8.83 -8.07
C MET A 63 -2.44 -8.25 -6.96
N LEU A 64 -3.28 -7.25 -7.28
CA LEU A 64 -4.21 -6.66 -6.33
C LEU A 64 -5.25 -7.68 -5.86
N THR A 65 -5.81 -8.47 -6.79
CA THR A 65 -6.73 -9.55 -6.46
C THR A 65 -6.06 -10.57 -5.53
N LYS A 66 -4.83 -11.00 -5.85
CA LYS A 66 -4.08 -11.95 -5.00
C LYS A 66 -3.70 -11.38 -3.63
N ALA A 67 -3.42 -10.09 -3.56
CA ALA A 67 -3.16 -9.42 -2.28
C ALA A 67 -4.41 -9.47 -1.38
N TYR A 68 -5.59 -9.16 -1.91
CA TYR A 68 -6.84 -9.24 -1.14
C TYR A 68 -7.23 -10.67 -0.75
N GLU A 69 -6.96 -11.67 -1.60
CA GLU A 69 -7.17 -13.08 -1.26
C GLU A 69 -6.27 -13.54 -0.08
N LYS A 70 -5.05 -13.00 0.00
CA LYS A 70 -4.03 -13.41 0.98
C LYS A 70 -4.07 -12.60 2.28
N TRP A 71 -4.47 -11.33 2.21
CA TRP A 71 -4.45 -10.37 3.31
C TRP A 71 -5.87 -9.86 3.59
N ASP A 72 -6.70 -10.73 4.13
CA ASP A 72 -8.08 -10.41 4.54
C ASP A 72 -8.14 -9.39 5.70
N ASP A 73 -7.05 -9.25 6.44
CA ASP A 73 -6.84 -8.29 7.52
C ASP A 73 -6.41 -6.89 7.05
N ALA A 74 -5.94 -6.75 5.80
CA ALA A 74 -5.41 -5.50 5.29
C ALA A 74 -6.54 -4.49 5.05
N ARG A 75 -6.60 -3.46 5.90
CA ARG A 75 -7.55 -2.36 5.75
C ARG A 75 -7.06 -1.38 4.67
N PRO A 76 -7.94 -0.87 3.81
CA PRO A 76 -7.62 0.26 2.95
C PRO A 76 -7.14 1.46 3.77
N LEU A 77 -6.18 2.22 3.24
CA LEU A 77 -5.81 3.50 3.85
C LEU A 77 -6.89 4.53 3.54
N ASP A 78 -7.45 5.09 4.60
CA ASP A 78 -8.29 6.27 4.48
C ASP A 78 -7.46 7.48 4.03
N LEU A 79 -8.14 8.44 3.41
CA LEU A 79 -7.54 9.72 3.09
C LEU A 79 -7.22 10.44 4.41
N TYR A 80 -5.97 10.88 4.60
CA TYR A 80 -5.64 11.72 5.76
C TYR A 80 -6.53 12.96 5.76
N SER A 81 -6.96 13.39 6.95
CA SER A 81 -7.83 14.56 7.12
C SER A 81 -7.26 15.82 6.46
N ALA A 82 -5.94 15.96 6.38
CA ALA A 82 -5.27 17.06 5.66
C ALA A 82 -5.60 17.14 4.16
N PHE A 83 -6.10 16.05 3.57
CA PHE A 83 -6.51 15.97 2.17
C PHE A 83 -8.03 15.83 2.00
N GLN A 84 -8.79 15.76 3.10
CA GLN A 84 -10.25 15.74 3.07
C GLN A 84 -10.72 17.20 2.98
N SER A 85 -11.11 17.64 1.77
CA SER A 85 -11.68 18.96 1.49
C SER A 85 -13.13 19.08 1.90
#